data_AF-A0A7J4LEA3-F1
#
_entry.id   AF-A0A7J4LEA3-F1
#
_cell.length_a   1.000
_cell.length_b   1.000
_cell.length_c   1.000
_cell.angle_alpha   90.00
_cell.angle_beta   90.00
_cell.angle_gamma   90.00
#
_symmetry.space_group_name_H-M   'P 1'
#
loop_
_entity.id
_entity.type
_entity.pdbx_description
1 polymer ?
#
loop_
_entity_poly.entity_id
_entity_poly.type
_entity_poly.pdbx_seq_one_letter_code
_entity_poly.pdbx_strand_id
1 'polypeptide(L)' 'MAEKVAKAGVRKEKGYLYFVDKHGDISRAKMSRGGRKKGGSGTQKVAKVGVKKASGYLYFVDKHGDVSRAKMARGRR' A
#
# COMPACT_ATOMS: atom_id res chain seq x y z
N MET A 1 4.19 6.60 -15.25
CA MET A 1 2.99 7.31 -14.74
C MET A 1 2.19 6.33 -13.89
N ALA A 2 1.66 6.79 -12.74
CA ALA A 2 0.78 5.97 -11.91
C ALA A 2 -0.69 6.33 -12.22
N GLU A 3 -1.57 5.35 -12.14
CA GLU A 3 -2.99 5.47 -12.41
C GLU A 3 -3.77 5.22 -11.11
N LYS A 4 -4.71 6.11 -10.78
CA LYS A 4 -5.63 5.90 -9.67
C LYS A 4 -6.70 4.89 -10.07
N VAL A 5 -6.85 3.82 -9.30
CA VAL A 5 -7.78 2.72 -9.60
C VAL A 5 -8.94 2.63 -8.61
N ALA A 6 -8.81 3.22 -7.42
CA ALA A 6 -9.92 3.35 -6.49
C ALA A 6 -9.72 4.55 -5.55
N LYS A 7 -10.81 5.27 -5.27
CA LYS A 7 -10.84 6.32 -4.25
C LYS A 7 -11.09 5.68 -2.88
N ALA A 8 -10.34 6.11 -1.88
CA ALA A 8 -10.49 5.67 -0.49
C ALA A 8 -10.30 6.81 0.52
N GLY A 9 -9.54 7.86 0.17
CA GLY A 9 -9.38 9.05 1.02
C GLY A 9 -8.76 8.79 2.39
N VAL A 10 -7.90 7.77 2.52
CA VAL A 10 -7.33 7.39 3.81
C VAL A 10 -6.32 8.43 4.28
N ARG A 11 -6.55 8.99 5.49
CA ARG A 11 -5.61 9.89 6.15
C ARG A 11 -4.43 9.10 6.70
N LYS A 12 -3.22 9.46 6.27
CA LYS A 12 -1.99 8.78 6.71
C LYS A 12 -1.48 9.37 8.02
N GLU A 13 -1.38 8.51 9.03
CA GLU A 13 -0.76 8.84 10.32
C GLU A 13 0.77 8.66 10.31
N LYS A 14 1.48 9.56 10.99
CA LYS A 14 2.94 9.48 11.16
C LYS A 14 3.32 8.20 11.90
N GLY A 15 4.39 7.53 11.45
CA GLY A 15 4.88 6.29 12.08
C GLY A 15 4.23 5.00 11.58
N TYR A 16 3.31 5.08 10.61
CA TYR A 16 2.72 3.93 9.95
C TYR A 16 3.07 3.84 8.46
N LEU A 17 3.32 2.63 7.99
CA LEU A 17 3.39 2.29 6.58
C LEU A 17 2.00 1.89 6.09
N TYR A 18 1.55 2.49 4.98
CA TYR A 18 0.26 2.19 4.34
C TYR A 18 0.50 1.44 3.02
N PHE A 19 -0.23 0.37 2.79
CA PHE A 19 -0.08 -0.47 1.62
C PHE A 19 -1.38 -1.18 1.25
N VAL A 20 -1.44 -1.70 0.02
CA VAL A 20 -2.55 -2.51 -0.46
C VAL A 20 -2.27 -3.98 -0.16
N ASP A 21 -3.09 -4.61 0.66
CA ASP A 21 -2.90 -6.00 1.12
C ASP A 21 -3.25 -7.05 0.05
N LYS A 22 -3.26 -8.33 0.44
CA LYS A 22 -3.56 -9.46 -0.46
C LYS A 22 -5.02 -9.48 -0.93
N HIS A 23 -5.94 -8.89 -0.17
CA HIS A 23 -7.35 -8.80 -0.51
C HIS A 23 -7.69 -7.56 -1.36
N GLY A 24 -6.71 -6.71 -1.63
CA GLY A 24 -6.93 -5.47 -2.38
C GLY A 24 -7.45 -4.33 -1.50
N ASP A 25 -7.34 -4.46 -0.17
CA ASP A 25 -7.75 -3.47 0.80
C ASP A 25 -6.57 -2.61 1.26
N ILE A 26 -6.85 -1.44 1.84
CA ILE A 26 -5.81 -0.61 2.43
C ILE A 26 -5.59 -1.05 3.87
N SER A 27 -4.34 -1.41 4.16
CA SER A 27 -3.87 -1.82 5.48
C SER A 27 -2.67 -0.97 5.90
N ARG A 28 -2.46 -0.87 7.20
CA ARG A 28 -1.31 -0.17 7.81
C ARG A 28 -0.55 -1.04 8.78
N ALA A 29 0.75 -0.79 8.91
CA ALA A 29 1.60 -1.41 9.92
C ALA A 29 2.52 -0.36 10.56
N LYS A 30 2.90 -0.55 11.82
CA LYS A 30 3.87 0.34 12.49
C LYS A 30 5.23 0.20 11.79
N MET A 31 5.85 1.32 11.41
CA MET A 31 7.15 1.28 10.75
C MET A 31 8.22 0.74 11.71
N SER A 32 8.97 -0.28 11.30
CA SER A 32 10.20 -0.67 12.01
C SER A 32 11.26 0.41 11.79
N ARG A 33 11.66 1.11 12.86
CA ARG A 33 12.81 2.04 12.86
C ARG A 33 14.00 1.36 13.55
N GLY A 34 15.18 1.42 12.93
CA GLY A 34 16.46 0.99 13.54
C GLY A 34 16.75 -0.52 13.53
N GLY A 35 16.73 -1.19 12.37
CA GLY A 35 17.30 -2.54 12.21
C GLY A 35 16.55 -3.70 12.89
N ARG A 36 15.51 -3.43 13.69
CA ARG A 36 14.64 -4.46 14.27
C ARG A 36 13.94 -5.25 13.16
N LYS A 37 13.93 -6.60 13.28
CA LYS A 37 13.31 -7.52 12.32
C LYS A 37 11.92 -7.01 11.87
N LYS A 38 11.65 -7.14 10.56
CA LYS A 38 10.40 -6.73 9.89
C LYS A 38 9.16 -7.07 10.73
N GLY A 39 8.40 -6.05 11.12
CA GLY A 39 6.93 -6.12 11.16
C GLY A 39 6.28 -7.02 12.20
N GLY A 40 6.70 -6.96 13.47
CA GLY A 40 6.00 -7.65 14.57
C GLY A 40 4.76 -6.92 15.13
N SER A 41 4.47 -5.69 14.69
CA SER A 41 3.29 -4.96 15.13
C SER A 41 2.19 -5.15 14.10
N GLY A 42 1.14 -5.87 14.49
CA GLY A 42 0.09 -6.37 13.62
C GLY A 42 -0.40 -5.37 12.56
N THR A 43 -0.59 -5.90 11.36
CA THR A 43 -1.24 -5.18 10.27
C THR A 43 -2.69 -4.92 10.60
N GLN A 44 -3.11 -3.66 10.50
CA GLN A 44 -4.51 -3.26 10.69
C GLN A 44 -5.10 -2.82 9.36
N LYS A 45 -6.25 -3.40 9.00
CA LYS A 45 -7.05 -2.93 7.87
C LYS A 45 -7.70 -1.60 8.23
N VAL A 46 -7.57 -0.61 7.36
CA VAL A 46 -8.10 0.75 7.59
C VAL A 46 -9.18 1.15 6.58
N ALA A 47 -9.20 0.54 5.40
CA ALA A 47 -10.29 0.72 4.45
C ALA A 47 -10.49 -0.54 3.61
N LYS A 48 -11.74 -0.96 3.45
CA LYS A 48 -12.13 -2.03 2.54
C LYS A 48 -12.37 -1.42 1.16
N VAL A 49 -11.58 -1.82 0.17
CA VAL A 49 -11.61 -1.26 -1.19
C VAL A 49 -11.81 -2.38 -2.21
N GLY A 50 -11.25 -3.58 -1.98
CA GLY A 50 -11.47 -4.74 -2.85
C GLY A 50 -10.85 -4.63 -4.24
N VAL A 51 -9.71 -3.95 -4.39
CA VAL A 51 -9.06 -3.78 -5.70
C VAL A 51 -8.49 -5.10 -6.20
N LYS A 52 -8.90 -5.53 -7.39
CA LYS A 52 -8.31 -6.69 -8.09
C LYS A 52 -6.92 -6.33 -8.62
N LYS A 53 -5.91 -7.06 -8.15
CA LYS A 53 -4.52 -6.88 -8.56
C LYS A 53 -4.25 -7.57 -9.88
N ALA A 54 -3.75 -6.82 -10.85
CA ALA A 54 -3.27 -7.33 -12.14
C ALA A 54 -1.76 -7.61 -12.08
N SER A 55 -1.32 -8.66 -12.77
CA SER A 55 0.10 -8.98 -12.91
C SER A 55 0.82 -7.84 -13.66
N GLY A 56 2.10 -7.62 -13.33
CA GLY A 56 2.90 -6.56 -13.95
C GLY A 56 2.71 -5.16 -13.37
N TYR A 57 1.85 -5.00 -12.34
CA TYR A 57 1.61 -3.72 -11.67
C TYR A 57 1.98 -3.75 -10.18
N LEU A 58 2.54 -2.65 -9.70
CA LEU A 58 2.71 -2.34 -8.29
C LEU A 58 1.49 -1.53 -7.83
N TYR A 59 0.85 -1.97 -6.74
CA TYR A 59 -0.28 -1.29 -6.12
C TYR A 59 0.15 -0.65 -4.81
N PHE A 60 -0.23 0.60 -4.60
CA PHE A 60 0.17 1.38 -3.43
C PHE A 60 -0.87 2.44 -3.09
N VAL A 61 -0.75 2.99 -1.88
CA VAL A 61 -1.59 4.11 -1.42
C VAL A 61 -0.89 5.41 -1.77
N ASP A 62 -1.51 6.26 -2.59
CA ASP A 62 -0.91 7.51 -3.08
C ASP A 62 -0.92 8.65 -2.04
N LYS A 63 -0.52 9.87 -2.45
CA LYS A 63 -0.47 11.05 -1.57
C LYS A 63 -1.86 11.50 -1.09
N HIS A 64 -2.92 11.20 -1.83
CA HIS A 64 -4.30 11.54 -1.49
C HIS A 64 -4.97 10.49 -0.61
N GLY A 65 -4.29 9.36 -0.34
CA GLY A 65 -4.88 8.27 0.45
C GLY A 65 -5.71 7.31 -0.40
N ASP A 66 -5.57 7.36 -1.73
CA ASP A 66 -6.29 6.53 -2.67
C ASP A 66 -5.43 5.34 -3.15
N VAL A 67 -6.05 4.32 -3.73
CA VAL A 67 -5.33 3.20 -4.33
C VAL A 67 -4.94 3.54 -5.75
N SER A 68 -3.63 3.52 -6.00
CA SER A 68 -3.04 3.74 -7.31
C SER A 68 -2.18 2.55 -7.73
N ARG A 69 -2.03 2.35 -9.03
CA ARG A 69 -1.14 1.34 -9.62
C ARG A 69 -0.11 1.97 -10.55
N ALA A 70 1.05 1.34 -10.67
CA ALA A 70 2.06 1.69 -11.67
C ALA A 70 2.65 0.42 -12.28
N LYS A 71 3.04 0.46 -13.55
CA LYS A 71 3.73 -0.67 -14.19
C LYS A 71 5.02 -0.96 -13.43
N MET A 72 5.23 -2.21 -13.01
CA MET A 72 6.43 -2.59 -12.28
C MET A 72 7.66 -2.38 -13.16
N ALA A 73 8.67 -1.70 -12.63
CA ALA A 73 10.00 -1.75 -13.20
C ALA A 73 10.54 -3.17 -12.95
N ARG A 74 10.41 -4.05 -13.94
CA ARG A 74 11.18 -5.30 -13.96
C ARG A 74 12.64 -4.89 -14.10
N GLY A 75 13.51 -5.46 -13.26
CA GLY A 75 14.88 -5.00 -13.03
C GLY A 75 15.57 -4.43 -14.27
N ARG A 76 16.18 -3.25 -14.12
CA ARG A 76 17.15 -2.78 -15.11
C ARG A 76 18.21 -3.87 -15.23
N ARG A 77 18.46 -4.32 -16.47
CA ARG A 77 19.64 -5.09 -16.79
C ARG A 77 20.85 -4.15 -16.81
#